data_AF-A0A955NSB3-F1
#
_entry.id   AF-A0A955NSB3-F1
#
_cell.length_a   1.000
_cell.length_b   1.000
_cell.length_c   1.000
_cell.angle_alpha   90.00
_cell.angle_beta   90.00
_cell.angle_gamma   90.00
#
_symmetry.space_group_name_H-M   'P 1'
#
loop_
_entity.id
_entity.type
_entity.pdbx_description
1 polymer ?
#
loop_
_entity_poly.entity_id
_entity_poly.type
_entity_poly.pdbx_seq_one_letter_code
_entity_poly.pdbx_strand_id
1 'polypeptide(L)'
;DFAVSFEGDWRLAKEYEVKVTGKGGQGEAVEVAVAGTSPKEESMAASVGFQQPTIEDPYHHANFSIPEAAVVSATVTKVMVDGEEHRNYRVFQSGYRETDKGREQVREEDYKLRIEPGLAAQILVACNWTNSSDHTVEVFLQTQEGEKSFKATGKAPGKGGYWNADWPYFISLTLHETVGMIRQGEPVIATIGVFADTITDPAKELRVVAYDPTHPEAGEDGYIVAPCQVISATTWNDKEVMALKDVDGETGEPIHRYDPTTTIELVFAADVLPYEEKVYQVLYGNPNAGAMDYETDIKVTPGDNLGQTVAAADYEIGLATNSGAVETVILQGEGDPVLLEHKLETNGAVHWNPGCYAPPTPWVHASDWENPELEEITGPVMHRRRVYAPLPHMTDVAANVSYEFFSGQPYIVQESLTEVMKDIFVKALRNGEIVFNHAVLNEFVWKDSLGVVESLEIEGSREHPIHALEIPPNVEWMAFINREKKVGFASIILDYLNTNQYGDLPSEAQPYFYVQNGPWIYWSRPIVYPFGTNNLTRMMLVRKGSLYYEKNAWVPFRLGDEDPFQAIEETQKRLRHPLLVHEWMGTDNRTPRDWIMPLLTMPFNEGVAGAAGSQKGGEK
;
A
#
# COMPACT_ATOMS: atom_id res chain seq x y z
N ASP A 1 20.81 -11.50 -22.13
CA ASP A 1 22.09 -11.65 -21.42
C ASP A 1 21.83 -12.17 -20.02
N PHE A 2 22.51 -13.23 -19.62
CA PHE A 2 22.41 -13.81 -18.28
C PHE A 2 23.82 -13.97 -17.71
N ALA A 3 23.96 -13.82 -16.39
CA ALA A 3 25.21 -14.10 -15.69
C ALA A 3 25.07 -15.45 -14.99
N VAL A 4 25.99 -16.38 -15.25
CA VAL A 4 26.11 -17.63 -14.51
C VAL A 4 27.37 -17.54 -13.67
N SER A 5 27.18 -17.45 -12.36
CA SER A 5 28.24 -17.54 -11.36
C SER A 5 28.19 -18.92 -10.73
N PHE A 6 29.32 -19.60 -10.65
CA PHE A 6 29.46 -20.88 -9.97
C PHE A 6 30.72 -20.82 -9.12
N GLU A 7 30.60 -21.28 -7.88
CA GLU A 7 31.75 -21.50 -7.02
C GLU A 7 32.29 -22.91 -7.32
N GLY A 8 33.59 -23.02 -7.55
CA GLY A 8 34.23 -24.30 -7.81
C GLY A 8 35.61 -24.36 -7.19
N ASP A 9 36.06 -25.56 -6.82
CA ASP A 9 37.44 -25.83 -6.37
C ASP A 9 38.42 -25.75 -7.55
N TRP A 10 38.56 -24.57 -8.14
CA TRP A 10 39.57 -24.30 -9.14
C TRP A 10 40.97 -24.37 -8.54
N ARG A 11 41.87 -24.99 -9.29
CA ARG A 11 43.30 -25.05 -9.03
C ARG A 11 43.94 -23.89 -9.75
N LEU A 12 44.96 -23.31 -9.15
CA LEU A 12 45.72 -22.21 -9.72
C LEU A 12 46.40 -22.62 -11.04
N ALA A 13 46.55 -21.65 -11.94
CA ALA A 13 47.17 -21.79 -13.26
C ALA A 13 46.58 -22.92 -14.12
N LYS A 14 45.26 -23.14 -14.03
CA LYS A 14 44.53 -24.12 -14.84
C LYS A 14 43.54 -23.44 -15.75
N GLU A 15 43.36 -24.00 -16.94
CA GLU A 15 42.28 -23.59 -17.83
C GLU A 15 40.98 -24.24 -17.39
N TYR A 16 39.94 -23.43 -17.36
CA TYR A 16 38.57 -23.80 -17.09
C TYR A 16 37.73 -23.38 -18.28
N GLU A 17 36.78 -24.24 -18.66
CA GLU A 17 35.76 -23.93 -19.65
C GLU A 17 34.41 -24.08 -18.98
N VAL A 18 33.62 -23.01 -19.00
CA VAL A 18 32.26 -22.98 -18.49
C VAL A 18 31.34 -23.16 -19.67
N LYS A 19 30.55 -24.24 -19.66
CA LYS A 19 29.53 -24.48 -20.67
C LYS A 19 28.15 -24.37 -20.06
N VAL A 20 27.34 -23.48 -20.62
CA VAL A 20 25.93 -23.35 -20.28
C VAL A 20 25.14 -23.89 -21.47
N THR A 21 24.44 -25.00 -21.25
CA THR A 21 23.57 -25.62 -22.25
C THR A 21 22.11 -25.45 -21.85
N GLY A 22 21.26 -25.04 -22.79
CA GLY A 22 19.84 -24.84 -22.58
C GLY A 22 19.01 -25.14 -23.81
N LYS A 23 17.72 -24.80 -23.75
CA LYS A 23 16.82 -24.80 -24.90
C LYS A 23 16.35 -23.39 -25.21
N GLY A 24 16.39 -23.00 -26.48
CA GLY A 24 15.86 -21.73 -26.94
C GLY A 24 14.33 -21.72 -27.02
N GLY A 25 13.77 -20.58 -27.43
CA GLY A 25 12.32 -20.35 -27.44
C GLY A 25 11.51 -21.29 -28.35
N GLN A 26 12.17 -22.01 -29.28
CA GLN A 26 11.53 -23.01 -30.14
C GLN A 26 11.96 -24.45 -29.79
N GLY A 27 12.61 -24.66 -28.64
CA GLY A 27 13.02 -25.97 -28.14
C GLY A 27 14.34 -26.50 -28.70
N GLU A 28 15.04 -25.72 -29.51
CA GLU A 28 16.38 -26.01 -30.04
C GLU A 28 17.44 -25.97 -28.93
N ALA A 29 18.45 -26.83 -29.02
CA ALA A 29 19.56 -26.81 -28.08
C ALA A 29 20.46 -25.58 -28.32
N VAL A 30 20.75 -24.83 -27.27
CA VAL A 30 21.66 -23.68 -27.28
C VAL A 30 22.82 -23.97 -26.32
N GLU A 31 24.06 -23.72 -26.74
CA GLU A 31 25.27 -23.83 -25.92
C GLU A 31 26.05 -22.53 -25.99
N VAL A 32 26.45 -22.02 -24.83
CA VAL A 32 27.39 -20.91 -24.69
C VAL A 32 28.57 -21.40 -23.86
N ALA A 33 29.78 -21.20 -24.37
CA ALA A 33 31.02 -21.61 -23.69
C ALA A 33 31.96 -20.42 -23.52
N VAL A 34 32.53 -20.28 -22.32
CA VAL A 34 33.58 -19.29 -22.02
C VAL A 34 34.75 -20.02 -21.38
N ALA A 35 35.94 -19.89 -21.99
CA ALA A 35 37.18 -20.40 -21.44
C ALA A 35 37.92 -19.29 -20.68
N GLY A 36 38.52 -19.63 -19.55
CA GLY A 36 39.34 -18.74 -18.75
C GLY A 36 40.44 -19.51 -18.03
N THR A 37 41.58 -18.86 -17.77
CA THR A 37 42.65 -19.43 -16.96
C THR A 37 42.52 -18.90 -15.53
N SER A 38 42.53 -19.79 -14.55
CA SER A 38 42.59 -19.40 -13.15
C SER A 38 43.91 -18.67 -12.84
N PRO A 39 43.91 -17.79 -11.82
CA PRO A 39 45.12 -17.08 -11.39
C PRO A 39 46.27 -18.03 -11.06
N LYS A 40 47.52 -17.56 -11.21
CA LYS A 40 48.71 -18.36 -10.88
C LYS A 40 48.95 -18.50 -9.37
N GLU A 41 48.43 -17.57 -8.60
CA GLU A 41 48.53 -17.49 -7.13
C GLU A 41 47.16 -17.10 -6.57
N GLU A 42 46.83 -17.53 -5.35
CA GLU A 42 45.62 -17.07 -4.67
C GLU A 42 45.74 -15.56 -4.41
N SER A 43 44.70 -14.82 -4.80
CA SER A 43 44.65 -13.39 -4.52
C SER A 43 44.49 -13.18 -3.02
N MET A 44 45.41 -12.42 -2.43
CA MET A 44 45.25 -11.86 -1.07
C MET A 44 44.52 -10.51 -1.11
N ALA A 45 44.26 -9.97 -2.31
CA ALA A 45 43.62 -8.69 -2.49
C ALA A 45 42.10 -8.81 -2.37
N ALA A 46 41.51 -7.87 -1.63
CA ALA A 46 40.08 -7.70 -1.61
C ALA A 46 39.57 -7.26 -2.99
N SER A 47 38.31 -7.55 -3.28
CA SER A 47 37.62 -7.13 -4.49
C SER A 47 36.28 -6.51 -4.15
N VAL A 48 35.71 -5.76 -5.10
CA VAL A 48 34.36 -5.22 -4.98
C VAL A 48 33.58 -5.48 -6.26
N GLY A 49 32.38 -6.03 -6.10
CA GLY A 49 31.36 -6.16 -7.13
C GLY A 49 30.16 -5.26 -6.82
N PHE A 50 29.27 -5.08 -7.78
CA PHE A 50 28.09 -4.23 -7.63
C PHE A 50 26.85 -4.99 -8.07
N GLN A 51 25.77 -4.81 -7.32
CA GLN A 51 24.52 -5.49 -7.54
C GLN A 51 23.35 -4.50 -7.47
N GLN A 52 22.32 -4.82 -8.24
CA GLN A 52 21.05 -4.12 -8.28
C GLN A 52 20.23 -4.45 -7.02
N PRO A 53 19.19 -3.65 -6.72
CA PRO A 53 18.24 -3.99 -5.67
C PRO A 53 17.67 -5.39 -5.83
N THR A 54 17.56 -6.11 -4.72
CA THR A 54 16.87 -7.39 -4.59
C THR A 54 15.84 -7.30 -3.47
N ILE A 55 15.03 -8.33 -3.25
CA ILE A 55 14.07 -8.32 -2.15
C ILE A 55 14.76 -8.33 -0.79
N GLU A 56 15.86 -9.09 -0.65
CA GLU A 56 16.64 -9.12 0.60
C GLU A 56 17.43 -7.83 0.84
N ASP A 57 17.93 -7.21 -0.23
CA ASP A 57 18.71 -5.98 -0.19
C ASP A 57 18.09 -4.98 -1.17
N PRO A 58 17.00 -4.26 -0.78
CA PRO A 58 16.18 -3.46 -1.69
C PRO A 58 16.85 -2.12 -2.07
N TYR A 59 18.16 -2.14 -2.27
CA TYR A 59 18.98 -0.99 -2.61
C TYR A 59 20.17 -1.44 -3.46
N HIS A 60 20.68 -0.53 -4.30
CA HIS A 60 21.95 -0.74 -4.98
C HIS A 60 23.04 -0.89 -3.94
N HIS A 61 23.88 -1.92 -4.10
CA HIS A 61 24.90 -2.23 -3.12
C HIS A 61 26.19 -2.70 -3.77
N ALA A 62 27.28 -2.46 -3.05
CA ALA A 62 28.58 -3.01 -3.33
C ALA A 62 28.77 -4.29 -2.49
N ASN A 63 29.24 -5.36 -3.11
CA ASN A 63 29.66 -6.58 -2.44
C ASN A 63 31.19 -6.60 -2.37
N PHE A 64 31.73 -6.29 -1.19
CA PHE A 64 33.15 -6.30 -0.91
C PHE A 64 33.58 -7.67 -0.39
N SER A 65 34.52 -8.31 -1.08
CA SER A 65 34.99 -9.65 -0.73
C SER A 65 36.41 -9.61 -0.20
N ILE A 66 36.62 -10.23 0.97
CA ILE A 66 37.95 -10.55 1.52
C ILE A 66 38.18 -12.05 1.30
N PRO A 67 39.19 -12.44 0.50
CA PRO A 67 39.45 -13.84 0.19
C PRO A 67 39.84 -14.61 1.45
N GLU A 68 39.45 -15.89 1.53
CA GLU A 68 39.68 -16.77 2.70
C GLU A 68 41.12 -16.69 3.22
N ALA A 69 42.11 -16.73 2.33
CA ALA A 69 43.53 -16.67 2.68
C ALA A 69 43.94 -15.36 3.39
N ALA A 70 43.17 -14.28 3.22
CA ALA A 70 43.41 -12.98 3.85
C ALA A 70 42.56 -12.75 5.11
N VAL A 71 41.54 -13.58 5.35
CA VAL A 71 40.64 -13.46 6.51
C VAL A 71 41.39 -13.84 7.79
N VAL A 72 41.23 -12.99 8.80
CA VAL A 72 41.70 -13.21 10.17
C VAL A 72 40.53 -13.03 11.12
N SER A 73 40.60 -13.63 12.31
CA SER A 73 39.57 -13.44 13.34
C SER A 73 39.48 -11.97 13.71
N ALA A 74 38.35 -11.33 13.39
CA ALA A 74 38.15 -9.90 13.56
C ALA A 74 36.68 -9.51 13.66
N THR A 75 36.42 -8.26 14.07
CA THR A 75 35.09 -7.64 13.97
C THR A 75 35.16 -6.47 13.00
N VAL A 76 34.20 -6.38 12.08
CA VAL A 76 34.04 -5.22 11.19
C VAL A 76 33.53 -4.05 12.04
N THR A 77 34.34 -3.00 12.16
CA THR A 77 34.01 -1.82 12.98
C THR A 77 33.51 -0.65 12.16
N LYS A 78 33.87 -0.60 10.88
CA LYS A 78 33.56 0.52 10.00
C LYS A 78 33.69 0.13 8.53
N VAL A 79 32.79 0.65 7.70
CA VAL A 79 32.82 0.49 6.24
C VAL A 79 32.71 1.86 5.60
N MET A 80 33.59 2.14 4.64
CA MET A 80 33.62 3.37 3.87
C MET A 80 33.32 3.06 2.41
N VAL A 81 32.50 3.90 1.77
CA VAL A 81 32.29 3.91 0.31
C VAL A 81 32.64 5.32 -0.17
N ASP A 82 33.57 5.42 -1.11
CA ASP A 82 34.07 6.68 -1.68
C ASP A 82 34.54 7.73 -0.66
N GLY A 83 35.00 7.25 0.50
CA GLY A 83 35.49 8.10 1.59
C GLY A 83 34.39 8.60 2.54
N GLU A 84 33.15 8.16 2.37
CA GLU A 84 32.05 8.37 3.32
C GLU A 84 31.77 7.11 4.12
N GLU A 85 31.42 7.26 5.39
CA GLU A 85 31.10 6.11 6.25
C GLU A 85 29.66 5.65 6.02
N HIS A 86 29.48 4.35 5.84
CA HIS A 86 28.16 3.75 5.70
C HIS A 86 27.82 2.89 6.91
N ARG A 87 26.60 3.05 7.41
CA ARG A 87 26.06 2.30 8.55
C ARG A 87 25.20 1.11 8.14
N ASN A 88 24.70 1.12 6.91
CA ASN A 88 23.86 0.06 6.36
C ASN A 88 24.77 -0.92 5.62
N TYR A 89 25.39 -1.83 6.38
CA TYR A 89 26.15 -2.94 5.83
C TYR A 89 25.88 -4.23 6.59
N ARG A 90 26.05 -5.35 5.89
CA ARG A 90 25.85 -6.70 6.40
C ARG A 90 27.12 -7.51 6.17
N VAL A 91 27.46 -8.37 7.13
CA VAL A 91 28.67 -9.20 7.09
C VAL A 91 28.25 -10.64 6.93
N PHE A 92 28.76 -11.27 5.89
CA PHE A 92 28.55 -12.67 5.60
C PHE A 92 29.88 -13.40 5.59
N GLN A 93 29.85 -14.67 5.99
CA GLN A 93 30.93 -15.61 5.74
C GLN A 93 30.44 -16.69 4.78
N SER A 94 31.21 -16.93 3.72
CA SER A 94 30.89 -17.88 2.67
C SER A 94 32.06 -18.81 2.37
N GLY A 95 31.78 -20.08 2.12
CA GLY A 95 32.78 -21.07 1.74
C GLY A 95 32.30 -22.48 2.02
N TYR A 96 33.24 -23.38 2.29
CA TYR A 96 32.92 -24.79 2.58
C TYR A 96 33.35 -25.18 3.98
N ARG A 97 32.46 -25.83 4.72
CA ARG A 97 32.79 -26.48 6.01
C ARG A 97 32.76 -28.00 5.85
N GLU A 98 33.74 -28.67 6.46
CA GLU A 98 33.68 -30.12 6.63
C GLU A 98 32.69 -30.46 7.74
N THR A 99 31.74 -31.36 7.43
CA THR A 99 30.75 -31.87 8.37
C THR A 99 30.85 -33.40 8.45
N ASP A 100 30.21 -34.01 9.45
CA ASP A 100 30.11 -35.47 9.58
C ASP A 100 29.44 -36.14 8.36
N LYS A 101 28.73 -35.36 7.51
CA LYS A 101 28.07 -35.82 6.29
C LYS A 101 28.85 -35.45 5.01
N GLY A 102 30.03 -34.87 5.14
CA GLY A 102 30.88 -34.39 4.05
C GLY A 102 30.97 -32.86 3.99
N ARG A 103 31.53 -32.35 2.91
CA ARG A 103 31.77 -30.92 2.69
C ARG A 103 30.46 -30.21 2.29
N GLU A 104 30.03 -29.25 3.10
CA GLU A 104 28.81 -28.46 2.90
C GLU A 104 29.18 -27.01 2.56
N GLN A 105 28.46 -26.42 1.60
CA GLN A 105 28.59 -25.01 1.28
C GLN A 105 27.79 -24.21 2.29
N VAL A 106 28.42 -23.18 2.87
CA VAL A 106 27.82 -22.35 3.90
C VAL A 106 27.87 -20.89 3.45
N ARG A 107 26.77 -20.17 3.61
CA ARG A 107 26.69 -18.71 3.57
C ARG A 107 25.87 -18.27 4.78
N GLU A 108 26.53 -17.66 5.75
CA GLU A 108 25.92 -17.25 7.02
C GLU A 108 26.12 -15.75 7.22
N GLU A 109 25.08 -15.03 7.61
CA GLU A 109 25.18 -13.65 8.08
C GLU A 109 25.62 -13.64 9.56
N ASP A 110 26.60 -12.80 9.89
CA ASP A 110 27.03 -12.57 11.27
C ASP A 110 26.53 -11.21 11.77
N TYR A 111 25.45 -11.23 12.54
CA TYR A 111 24.84 -10.04 13.16
C TYR A 111 25.72 -9.36 14.22
N LYS A 112 26.82 -10.00 14.64
CA LYS A 112 27.84 -9.40 15.52
C LYS A 112 29.01 -8.84 14.71
N LEU A 113 28.88 -8.80 13.38
CA LEU A 113 29.84 -8.27 12.43
C LEU A 113 31.21 -8.98 12.51
N ARG A 114 31.22 -10.25 12.92
CA ARG A 114 32.45 -11.03 13.06
C ARG A 114 32.84 -11.71 11.77
N ILE A 115 34.13 -11.85 11.57
CA ILE A 115 34.73 -12.69 10.54
C ILE A 115 35.73 -13.62 11.21
N GLU A 116 35.62 -14.92 10.92
CA GLU A 116 36.52 -15.96 11.40
C GLU A 116 37.33 -16.57 10.26
N PRO A 117 38.59 -17.00 10.50
CA PRO A 117 39.41 -17.62 9.48
C PRO A 117 38.82 -18.96 9.00
N GLY A 118 39.14 -19.34 7.76
CA GLY A 118 38.68 -20.59 7.13
C GLY A 118 37.39 -20.47 6.31
N LEU A 119 36.87 -19.25 6.16
CA LEU A 119 35.85 -18.89 5.16
C LEU A 119 36.21 -17.54 4.54
N ALA A 120 35.75 -17.27 3.32
CA ALA A 120 35.80 -15.93 2.76
C ALA A 120 34.78 -15.03 3.47
N ALA A 121 35.09 -13.73 3.57
CA ALA A 121 34.15 -12.75 4.12
C ALA A 121 33.58 -11.88 2.99
N GLN A 122 32.27 -11.65 3.03
CA GLN A 122 31.57 -10.73 2.13
C GLN A 122 30.91 -9.64 2.95
N ILE A 123 31.09 -8.40 2.55
CA ILE A 123 30.48 -7.23 3.18
C ILE A 123 29.60 -6.57 2.12
N LEU A 124 28.29 -6.63 2.33
CA LEU A 124 27.32 -5.94 1.48
C LEU A 124 27.08 -4.57 2.09
N VAL A 125 27.25 -3.51 1.31
CA VAL A 125 27.06 -2.12 1.77
C VAL A 125 26.30 -1.32 0.73
N ALA A 126 25.34 -0.50 1.19
CA ALA A 126 24.58 0.38 0.31
C ALA A 126 25.51 1.30 -0.50
N CYS A 127 25.30 1.37 -1.82
CA CYS A 127 26.11 2.12 -2.75
C CYS A 127 25.26 2.48 -3.97
N ASN A 128 24.91 3.75 -4.14
CA ASN A 128 24.12 4.26 -5.27
C ASN A 128 24.99 4.39 -6.53
N TRP A 129 25.57 3.28 -6.97
CA TRP A 129 26.44 3.25 -8.15
C TRP A 129 25.65 3.54 -9.42
N THR A 130 26.23 4.30 -10.35
CA THR A 130 25.64 4.60 -11.66
C THR A 130 26.32 3.76 -12.74
N ASN A 131 25.77 3.75 -13.96
CA ASN A 131 26.31 2.95 -15.04
C ASN A 131 27.79 3.29 -15.30
N SER A 132 28.67 2.29 -15.17
CA SER A 132 30.12 2.41 -15.36
C SER A 132 30.85 3.34 -14.38
N SER A 133 30.25 3.75 -13.25
CA SER A 133 30.96 4.53 -12.24
C SER A 133 32.02 3.71 -11.51
N ASP A 134 33.09 4.36 -11.07
CA ASP A 134 34.13 3.76 -10.25
C ASP A 134 33.82 4.04 -8.78
N HIS A 135 33.87 3.00 -7.93
CA HIS A 135 33.69 3.15 -6.49
C HIS A 135 34.81 2.46 -5.72
N THR A 136 35.16 3.04 -4.59
CA THR A 136 36.17 2.51 -3.68
C THR A 136 35.53 2.17 -2.35
N VAL A 137 35.66 0.91 -1.93
CA VAL A 137 35.18 0.44 -0.64
C VAL A 137 36.37 0.13 0.26
N GLU A 138 36.31 0.59 1.51
CA GLU A 138 37.30 0.30 2.53
C GLU A 138 36.64 -0.24 3.80
N VAL A 139 37.07 -1.42 4.24
CA VAL A 139 36.53 -2.13 5.41
C VAL A 139 37.57 -2.14 6.51
N PHE A 140 37.21 -1.64 7.68
CA PHE A 140 38.06 -1.59 8.87
C PHE A 140 37.68 -2.71 9.83
N LEU A 141 38.70 -3.37 10.35
CA LEU A 141 38.60 -4.57 11.16
C LEU A 141 39.36 -4.38 12.46
N GLN A 142 38.72 -4.72 13.58
CA GLN A 142 39.39 -4.86 14.86
C GLN A 142 39.85 -6.31 15.06
N THR A 143 41.16 -6.52 15.09
CA THR A 143 41.80 -7.81 15.38
C THR A 143 42.39 -7.82 16.80
N GLN A 144 42.89 -8.97 17.25
CA GLN A 144 43.68 -9.06 18.50
C GLN A 144 45.01 -8.29 18.43
N GLU A 145 45.58 -8.13 17.24
CA GLU A 145 46.87 -7.47 17.01
C GLU A 145 46.73 -5.96 16.77
N GLY A 146 45.49 -5.46 16.69
CA GLY A 146 45.17 -4.06 16.39
C GLY A 146 44.18 -3.90 15.24
N GLU A 147 44.06 -2.67 14.75
CA GLU A 147 43.20 -2.33 13.62
C GLU A 147 43.88 -2.67 12.29
N LYS A 148 43.12 -3.22 11.36
CA LYS A 148 43.52 -3.53 9.98
C LYS A 148 42.45 -3.05 9.02
N SER A 149 42.82 -2.53 7.86
CA SER A 149 41.85 -2.22 6.80
C SER A 149 42.13 -2.98 5.51
N PHE A 150 41.06 -3.23 4.76
CA PHE A 150 41.10 -3.75 3.40
C PHE A 150 40.44 -2.74 2.49
N LYS A 151 41.05 -2.48 1.33
CA LYS A 151 40.56 -1.50 0.36
C LYS A 151 40.55 -2.09 -1.04
N ALA A 152 39.47 -1.86 -1.77
CA ALA A 152 39.33 -2.26 -3.15
C ALA A 152 38.57 -1.19 -3.94
N THR A 153 38.96 -1.02 -5.20
CA THR A 153 38.26 -0.17 -6.16
C THR A 153 37.72 -1.06 -7.27
N GLY A 154 36.49 -0.83 -7.68
CA GLY A 154 35.86 -1.56 -8.77
C GLY A 154 35.01 -0.63 -9.62
N LYS A 155 34.81 -1.07 -10.86
CA LYS A 155 33.96 -0.38 -11.82
C LYS A 155 32.60 -1.05 -11.86
N ALA A 156 31.55 -0.26 -11.69
CA ALA A 156 30.18 -0.72 -11.73
C ALA A 156 29.78 -1.21 -13.14
N PRO A 157 28.77 -2.10 -13.24
CA PRO A 157 28.23 -2.54 -14.52
C PRO A 157 27.83 -1.38 -15.43
N GLY A 158 27.83 -1.63 -16.74
CA GLY A 158 27.40 -0.63 -17.72
C GLY A 158 25.89 -0.38 -17.77
N LYS A 159 25.09 -1.14 -17.01
CA LYS A 159 23.61 -1.08 -16.99
C LYS A 159 23.05 -1.38 -15.60
N GLY A 160 21.86 -0.83 -15.33
CA GLY A 160 21.07 -1.01 -14.11
C GLY A 160 21.66 -0.38 -12.85
N GLY A 161 22.54 0.61 -13.00
CA GLY A 161 22.89 1.50 -11.91
C GLY A 161 21.72 2.37 -11.50
N TYR A 162 21.90 3.08 -10.40
CA TYR A 162 20.93 4.00 -9.82
C TYR A 162 20.32 4.93 -10.88
N TRP A 163 18.99 5.03 -10.87
CA TRP A 163 18.20 5.59 -11.97
C TRP A 163 18.63 7.01 -12.36
N ASN A 164 18.71 7.92 -11.39
CA ASN A 164 19.08 9.30 -11.65
C ASN A 164 19.74 9.96 -10.44
N ALA A 165 20.99 10.39 -10.60
CA ALA A 165 21.77 11.04 -9.55
C ALA A 165 21.24 12.40 -9.10
N ASP A 166 20.38 13.06 -9.88
CA ASP A 166 19.71 14.30 -9.49
C ASP A 166 18.72 14.08 -8.33
N TRP A 167 18.29 12.83 -8.10
CA TRP A 167 17.49 12.40 -6.94
C TRP A 167 18.39 11.65 -5.94
N PRO A 168 19.06 12.34 -5.01
CA PRO A 168 20.10 11.73 -4.18
C PRO A 168 19.57 10.76 -3.12
N TYR A 169 18.27 10.82 -2.81
CA TYR A 169 17.67 10.04 -1.73
C TYR A 169 16.58 9.10 -2.25
N PHE A 170 16.38 8.00 -1.54
CA PHE A 170 15.30 7.06 -1.82
C PHE A 170 14.84 6.31 -0.58
N ILE A 171 13.60 5.84 -0.64
CA ILE A 171 13.02 4.79 0.20
C ILE A 171 12.63 3.65 -0.71
N SER A 172 12.83 2.41 -0.28
CA SER A 172 12.42 1.25 -1.06
C SER A 172 11.18 0.60 -0.48
N LEU A 173 10.25 0.26 -1.35
CA LEU A 173 9.04 -0.48 -1.05
C LEU A 173 9.14 -1.84 -1.75
N THR A 174 9.23 -2.92 -0.98
CA THR A 174 9.11 -4.28 -1.52
C THR A 174 7.64 -4.68 -1.51
N LEU A 175 7.13 -5.06 -2.68
CA LEU A 175 5.77 -5.53 -2.87
C LEU A 175 5.76 -7.04 -3.01
N HIS A 176 4.79 -7.73 -2.41
CA HIS A 176 4.61 -9.18 -2.54
C HIS A 176 3.16 -9.53 -2.89
N GLU A 177 2.98 -10.22 -4.02
CA GLU A 177 1.71 -10.79 -4.47
C GLU A 177 1.49 -12.18 -3.84
N THR A 178 0.39 -12.39 -3.13
CA THR A 178 0.23 -13.58 -2.26
C THR A 178 -0.82 -14.58 -2.71
N VAL A 179 -1.57 -14.30 -3.78
CA VAL A 179 -2.75 -15.10 -4.16
C VAL A 179 -2.74 -15.61 -5.60
N GLY A 180 -1.61 -15.49 -6.29
CA GLY A 180 -1.36 -16.04 -7.61
C GLY A 180 -2.06 -15.28 -8.71
N MET A 181 -2.14 -13.95 -8.60
CA MET A 181 -2.84 -13.08 -9.56
C MET A 181 -1.90 -12.10 -10.23
N ILE A 182 -2.16 -11.80 -11.50
CA ILE A 182 -1.50 -10.66 -12.17
C ILE A 182 -2.08 -9.38 -11.56
N ARG A 183 -1.19 -8.49 -11.11
CA ARG A 183 -1.48 -7.12 -10.68
C ARG A 183 -0.96 -6.20 -11.76
N GLN A 184 -1.86 -5.46 -12.40
CA GLN A 184 -1.52 -4.50 -13.43
C GLN A 184 -2.11 -3.15 -13.05
N GLY A 185 -1.26 -2.13 -12.98
CA GLY A 185 -1.61 -0.80 -12.53
C GLY A 185 -2.28 -0.77 -11.15
N GLU A 186 -1.98 -1.74 -10.28
CA GLU A 186 -2.62 -1.87 -8.96
C GLU A 186 -2.30 -0.62 -8.14
N PRO A 187 -3.31 0.12 -7.64
CA PRO A 187 -3.05 1.29 -6.81
C PRO A 187 -2.47 0.86 -5.46
N VAL A 188 -1.23 1.26 -5.19
CA VAL A 188 -0.55 1.05 -3.91
C VAL A 188 -0.49 2.39 -3.18
N ILE A 189 -1.14 2.47 -2.02
CA ILE A 189 -1.08 3.62 -1.12
C ILE A 189 -0.02 3.35 -0.05
N ALA A 190 0.90 4.28 0.13
CA ALA A 190 1.97 4.20 1.13
C ALA A 190 2.10 5.52 1.89
N THR A 191 2.55 5.43 3.13
CA THR A 191 2.93 6.57 3.96
C THR A 191 4.41 6.45 4.27
N ILE A 192 5.19 7.47 3.91
CA ILE A 192 6.63 7.53 4.14
C ILE A 192 6.99 8.77 4.98
N GLY A 193 8.09 8.70 5.72
CA GLY A 193 8.64 9.82 6.47
C GLY A 193 10.06 10.15 6.03
N VAL A 194 10.31 11.40 5.63
CA VAL A 194 11.65 11.87 5.23
C VAL A 194 12.07 13.08 6.06
N PHE A 195 13.37 13.39 6.13
CA PHE A 195 13.83 14.61 6.80
C PHE A 195 13.35 15.86 6.04
N ALA A 196 12.85 16.86 6.76
CA ALA A 196 12.15 17.99 6.14
C ALA A 196 13.06 18.88 5.27
N ASP A 197 14.38 18.83 5.46
CA ASP A 197 15.36 19.56 4.65
C ASP A 197 15.82 18.79 3.40
N THR A 198 15.42 17.53 3.25
CA THR A 198 15.74 16.69 2.08
C THR A 198 14.69 16.76 0.99
N ILE A 199 13.57 17.45 1.21
CA ILE A 199 12.51 17.63 0.21
C ILE A 199 11.84 18.99 0.40
N THR A 200 11.52 19.67 -0.70
CA THR A 200 10.92 21.01 -0.68
C THR A 200 9.50 21.03 -1.24
N ASP A 201 9.24 20.28 -2.31
CA ASP A 201 7.93 20.16 -2.97
C ASP A 201 7.66 18.68 -3.32
N PRO A 202 7.07 17.90 -2.40
CA PRO A 202 6.85 16.47 -2.62
C PRO A 202 6.12 16.14 -3.92
N ALA A 203 5.15 16.97 -4.33
CA ALA A 203 4.37 16.72 -5.53
C ALA A 203 5.20 16.83 -6.82
N LYS A 204 6.25 17.67 -6.83
CA LYS A 204 7.16 17.79 -7.98
C LYS A 204 8.35 16.85 -7.87
N GLU A 205 8.82 16.60 -6.66
CA GLU A 205 10.08 15.91 -6.42
C GLU A 205 9.96 14.40 -6.35
N LEU A 206 8.81 13.81 -6.01
CA LEU A 206 8.75 12.35 -5.91
C LEU A 206 8.74 11.65 -7.28
N ARG A 207 9.49 10.55 -7.39
CA ARG A 207 9.41 9.58 -8.48
C ARG A 207 9.34 8.18 -7.90
N VAL A 208 8.52 7.31 -8.47
CA VAL A 208 8.50 5.90 -8.10
C VAL A 208 9.02 5.10 -9.28
N VAL A 209 10.06 4.30 -9.08
CA VAL A 209 10.70 3.53 -10.15
C VAL A 209 10.92 2.08 -9.76
N ALA A 210 10.92 1.19 -10.73
CA ALA A 210 11.33 -0.20 -10.56
C ALA A 210 12.37 -0.55 -11.62
N TYR A 211 13.45 -1.25 -11.24
CA TYR A 211 14.38 -1.79 -12.21
C TYR A 211 13.85 -3.14 -12.69
N ASP A 212 13.43 -3.19 -13.95
CA ASP A 212 12.89 -4.39 -14.59
C ASP A 212 13.16 -4.31 -16.10
N PRO A 213 14.36 -4.70 -16.55
CA PRO A 213 14.78 -4.51 -17.94
C PRO A 213 14.07 -5.44 -18.93
N THR A 214 13.24 -6.37 -18.45
CA THR A 214 12.44 -7.27 -19.30
C THR A 214 11.02 -6.75 -19.48
N HIS A 215 10.61 -5.73 -18.72
CA HIS A 215 9.29 -5.13 -18.85
C HIS A 215 9.13 -4.42 -20.20
N PRO A 216 7.96 -4.54 -20.87
CA PRO A 216 7.74 -3.90 -22.17
C PRO A 216 7.90 -2.36 -22.16
N GLU A 217 7.62 -1.74 -21.01
CA GLU A 217 7.68 -0.28 -20.82
C GLU A 217 9.01 0.20 -20.20
N ALA A 218 9.99 -0.69 -20.01
CA ALA A 218 11.27 -0.31 -19.47
C ALA A 218 12.01 0.65 -20.43
N GLY A 219 12.59 1.71 -19.86
CA GLY A 219 13.50 2.61 -20.57
C GLY A 219 14.79 1.91 -21.01
N GLU A 220 15.62 2.60 -21.80
CA GLU A 220 16.93 2.06 -22.22
C GLU A 220 17.87 1.77 -21.03
N ASP A 221 17.62 2.42 -19.89
CA ASP A 221 18.28 2.24 -18.61
C ASP A 221 17.78 1.00 -17.82
N GLY A 222 16.70 0.37 -18.27
CA GLY A 222 16.06 -0.78 -17.65
C GLY A 222 15.06 -0.43 -16.54
N TYR A 223 14.74 0.86 -16.35
CA TYR A 223 13.78 1.30 -15.34
C TYR A 223 12.39 1.52 -15.94
N ILE A 224 11.39 1.23 -15.13
CA ILE A 224 10.00 1.66 -15.32
C ILE A 224 9.76 2.80 -14.35
N VAL A 225 9.18 3.90 -14.81
CA VAL A 225 8.68 4.96 -13.94
C VAL A 225 7.21 4.73 -13.71
N ALA A 226 6.84 4.32 -12.50
CA ALA A 226 5.45 4.08 -12.13
C ALA A 226 4.71 5.43 -11.99
N PRO A 227 3.52 5.57 -12.62
CA PRO A 227 2.64 6.70 -12.35
C PRO A 227 2.41 6.85 -10.84
N CYS A 228 2.66 8.04 -10.32
CA CYS A 228 2.55 8.32 -8.89
C CYS A 228 1.92 9.70 -8.63
N GLN A 229 1.34 9.85 -7.44
CA GLN A 229 0.68 11.06 -7.01
C GLN A 229 0.81 11.22 -5.50
N VAL A 230 1.14 12.42 -5.03
CA VAL A 230 1.09 12.76 -3.60
C VAL A 230 -0.37 13.01 -3.22
N ILE A 231 -0.84 12.32 -2.18
CA ILE A 231 -2.15 12.50 -1.56
C ILE A 231 -2.07 13.65 -0.55
N SER A 232 -1.11 13.56 0.36
CA SER A 232 -0.90 14.58 1.40
C SER A 232 0.57 14.68 1.77
N ALA A 233 0.99 15.84 2.25
CA ALA A 233 2.32 16.05 2.80
C ALA A 233 2.23 17.00 4.00
N THR A 234 2.73 16.57 5.16
CA THR A 234 2.71 17.34 6.40
C THR A 234 4.08 17.34 7.04
N THR A 235 4.61 18.54 7.33
CA THR A 235 5.90 18.70 8.00
C THR A 235 5.71 18.89 9.51
N TRP A 236 6.35 18.03 10.30
CA TRP A 236 6.57 18.25 11.72
C TRP A 236 7.88 19.03 11.94
N ASN A 237 7.79 20.16 12.64
CA ASN A 237 8.93 21.03 12.96
C ASN A 237 8.63 21.83 14.23
N ASP A 238 8.50 21.14 15.36
CA ASP A 238 8.25 21.76 16.65
C ASP A 238 9.55 22.36 17.23
N LYS A 239 9.67 23.68 17.09
CA LYS A 239 10.85 24.42 17.55
C LYS A 239 11.05 24.38 19.06
N GLU A 240 9.98 24.24 19.85
CA GLU A 240 10.07 24.18 21.31
C GLU A 240 10.63 22.82 21.73
N VAL A 241 10.12 21.73 21.14
CA VAL A 241 10.61 20.37 21.38
C VAL A 241 12.07 20.23 20.92
N MET A 242 12.42 20.73 19.74
CA MET A 242 13.80 20.69 19.23
C MET A 242 14.79 21.53 20.04
N ALA A 243 14.32 22.55 20.76
CA ALA A 243 15.16 23.37 21.63
C ALA A 243 15.44 22.71 23.00
N LEU A 244 14.75 21.61 23.32
CA LEU A 244 14.98 20.87 24.56
C LEU A 244 16.40 20.31 24.57
N LYS A 245 17.14 20.61 25.63
CA LYS A 245 18.45 19.99 25.89
C LYS A 245 18.21 18.74 26.70
N ASP A 246 18.48 17.60 26.08
CA ASP A 246 18.50 16.33 26.78
C ASP A 246 19.93 15.82 26.89
N VAL A 247 20.20 15.10 27.97
CA VAL A 247 21.49 14.48 28.25
C VAL A 247 21.28 13.05 28.70
N ASP A 248 22.20 12.19 28.30
CA ASP A 248 22.21 10.82 28.74
C ASP A 248 22.50 10.75 30.24
N GLY A 249 21.66 10.04 30.98
CA GLY A 249 21.72 10.01 32.44
C GLY A 249 22.96 9.29 33.00
N GLU A 250 23.61 8.43 32.21
CA GLU A 250 24.79 7.67 32.62
C GLU A 250 26.09 8.37 32.21
N THR A 251 26.14 8.87 30.98
CA THR A 251 27.34 9.46 30.38
C THR A 251 27.40 10.98 30.51
N GLY A 252 26.25 11.64 30.65
CA GLY A 252 26.12 13.10 30.67
C GLY A 252 26.24 13.75 29.29
N GLU A 253 26.38 12.97 28.22
CA GLU A 253 26.52 13.48 26.86
C GLU A 253 25.17 13.99 26.31
N PRO A 254 25.16 15.05 25.49
CA PRO A 254 23.93 15.54 24.86
C PRO A 254 23.27 14.48 23.97
N ILE A 255 21.95 14.32 24.10
CA ILE A 255 21.17 13.42 23.24
C ILE A 255 20.50 14.25 22.14
N HIS A 256 20.77 13.89 20.88
CA HIS A 256 20.01 14.37 19.73
C HIS A 256 18.85 13.40 19.45
N ARG A 257 17.60 13.80 19.71
CA ARG A 257 16.44 12.90 19.57
C ARG A 257 15.61 13.12 18.32
N TYR A 258 15.47 14.37 17.89
CA TYR A 258 14.43 14.76 16.95
C TYR A 258 15.01 15.68 15.89
N ASP A 259 14.73 15.33 14.64
CA ASP A 259 14.91 16.19 13.48
C ASP A 259 13.53 16.51 12.91
N PRO A 260 13.34 17.70 12.28
CA PRO A 260 12.15 17.96 11.47
C PRO A 260 11.96 16.91 10.38
N THR A 261 10.73 16.44 10.22
CA THR A 261 10.36 15.43 9.21
C THR A 261 9.14 15.86 8.42
N THR A 262 9.07 15.45 7.16
CA THR A 262 7.88 15.55 6.32
C THR A 262 7.32 14.16 6.12
N THR A 263 6.10 13.93 6.59
CA THR A 263 5.31 12.74 6.32
C THR A 263 4.57 12.93 5.01
N ILE A 264 4.69 11.97 4.10
CA ILE A 264 4.08 12.01 2.77
C ILE A 264 3.22 10.77 2.60
N GLU A 265 1.97 10.98 2.23
CA GLU A 265 1.10 9.91 1.72
C GLU A 265 1.11 9.99 0.20
N LEU A 266 1.39 8.87 -0.45
CA LEU A 266 1.41 8.77 -1.90
C LEU A 266 0.61 7.55 -2.38
N VAL A 267 0.16 7.62 -3.63
CA VAL A 267 -0.37 6.48 -4.38
C VAL A 267 0.45 6.32 -5.65
N PHE A 268 0.73 5.08 -6.03
CA PHE A 268 1.35 4.77 -7.32
C PHE A 268 0.74 3.50 -7.93
N ALA A 269 0.84 3.38 -9.25
CA ALA A 269 0.37 2.22 -9.99
C ALA A 269 1.49 1.16 -10.10
N ALA A 270 1.26 -0.04 -9.55
CA ALA A 270 2.24 -1.11 -9.50
C ALA A 270 1.86 -2.29 -10.41
N ASP A 271 2.86 -2.81 -11.13
CA ASP A 271 2.77 -4.07 -11.86
C ASP A 271 3.55 -5.16 -11.13
N VAL A 272 2.88 -6.26 -10.80
CA VAL A 272 3.44 -7.41 -10.07
C VAL A 272 2.83 -8.72 -10.61
N LEU A 273 3.66 -9.68 -10.96
CA LEU A 273 3.27 -11.00 -11.46
C LEU A 273 2.76 -11.91 -10.32
N PRO A 274 2.06 -13.02 -10.65
CA PRO A 274 1.62 -14.01 -9.67
C PRO A 274 2.76 -14.50 -8.78
N TYR A 275 2.59 -14.39 -7.45
CA TYR A 275 3.61 -14.79 -6.45
C TYR A 275 4.96 -14.09 -6.59
N GLU A 276 5.02 -12.99 -7.33
CA GLU A 276 6.24 -12.19 -7.46
C GLU A 276 6.42 -11.30 -6.23
N GLU A 277 7.68 -11.13 -5.86
CA GLU A 277 8.14 -10.06 -5.01
C GLU A 277 8.91 -9.05 -5.88
N LYS A 278 8.63 -7.76 -5.73
CA LYS A 278 9.22 -6.70 -6.59
C LYS A 278 9.61 -5.47 -5.79
N VAL A 279 10.77 -4.89 -6.12
CA VAL A 279 11.27 -3.66 -5.48
C VAL A 279 10.82 -2.43 -6.28
N TYR A 280 10.19 -1.48 -5.60
CA TYR A 280 9.98 -0.12 -6.08
C TYR A 280 10.81 0.85 -5.23
N GLN A 281 11.47 1.82 -5.84
CA GLN A 281 12.20 2.88 -5.16
C GLN A 281 11.43 4.20 -5.30
N VAL A 282 11.08 4.81 -4.17
CA VAL A 282 10.54 6.17 -4.09
C VAL A 282 11.70 7.14 -3.96
N LEU A 283 12.05 7.80 -5.05
CA LEU A 283 13.17 8.73 -5.16
C LEU A 283 12.73 10.16 -4.83
N TYR A 284 13.58 10.92 -4.13
CA TYR A 284 13.30 12.31 -3.73
C TYR A 284 14.55 13.19 -3.58
N GLY A 285 14.34 14.49 -3.33
CA GLY A 285 15.39 15.48 -3.06
C GLY A 285 15.99 16.17 -4.28
N ASN A 286 15.24 16.25 -5.37
CA ASN A 286 15.59 17.03 -6.55
C ASN A 286 14.77 18.34 -6.59
N PRO A 287 15.24 19.46 -5.99
CA PRO A 287 14.48 20.71 -5.97
C PRO A 287 14.28 21.35 -7.36
N ASN A 288 15.00 20.86 -8.38
CA ASN A 288 14.85 21.30 -9.76
C ASN A 288 13.90 20.43 -10.58
N ALA A 289 13.29 19.41 -9.97
CA ALA A 289 12.35 18.53 -10.64
C ALA A 289 11.11 19.30 -11.13
N GLY A 290 10.74 19.05 -12.39
CA GLY A 290 9.42 19.45 -12.90
C GLY A 290 8.32 18.52 -12.38
N ALA A 291 7.07 18.98 -12.45
CA ALA A 291 5.94 18.08 -12.29
C ALA A 291 5.93 17.05 -13.44
N MET A 292 5.62 15.78 -13.14
CA MET A 292 5.38 14.77 -14.16
C MET A 292 3.95 14.90 -14.66
N ASP A 293 3.78 14.80 -15.97
CA ASP A 293 2.48 14.63 -16.61
C ASP A 293 2.34 13.16 -16.96
N TYR A 294 1.60 12.42 -16.14
CA TYR A 294 1.32 11.00 -16.38
C TYR A 294 0.02 10.87 -17.17
N GLU A 295 -0.01 9.94 -18.13
CA GLU A 295 -1.25 9.60 -18.81
C GLU A 295 -2.26 9.03 -17.80
N THR A 296 -3.52 9.44 -17.93
CA THR A 296 -4.61 9.03 -17.07
C THR A 296 -5.89 8.89 -17.86
N ASP A 297 -6.66 7.84 -17.58
CA ASP A 297 -8.02 7.68 -18.11
C ASP A 297 -9.07 8.40 -17.24
N ILE A 298 -8.71 8.82 -16.02
CA ILE A 298 -9.58 9.59 -15.14
C ILE A 298 -9.81 10.99 -15.72
N LYS A 299 -11.07 11.29 -16.03
CA LYS A 299 -11.52 12.61 -16.48
C LYS A 299 -12.56 13.16 -15.54
N VAL A 300 -12.20 14.20 -14.81
CA VAL A 300 -13.10 14.93 -13.91
C VAL A 300 -13.62 16.18 -14.62
N THR A 301 -14.93 16.25 -14.80
CA THR A 301 -15.63 17.42 -15.36
C THR A 301 -16.43 18.10 -14.26
N PRO A 302 -16.07 19.32 -13.86
CA PRO A 302 -16.84 20.08 -12.88
C PRO A 302 -18.26 20.41 -13.38
N GLY A 303 -19.24 20.27 -12.49
CA GLY A 303 -20.61 20.75 -12.67
C GLY A 303 -20.93 21.89 -11.69
N ASP A 304 -22.23 22.14 -11.47
CA ASP A 304 -22.68 23.16 -10.51
C ASP A 304 -22.48 22.70 -9.06
N ASN A 305 -22.01 23.61 -8.19
CA ASN A 305 -21.76 23.38 -6.77
C ASN A 305 -20.86 22.16 -6.51
N LEU A 306 -21.38 21.10 -5.86
CA LEU A 306 -20.64 19.86 -5.62
C LEU A 306 -20.76 18.86 -6.77
N GLY A 307 -21.57 19.14 -7.79
CA GLY A 307 -21.81 18.23 -8.89
C GLY A 307 -20.59 18.08 -9.78
N GLN A 308 -20.31 16.85 -10.20
CA GLN A 308 -19.19 16.52 -11.09
C GLN A 308 -19.50 15.26 -11.88
N THR A 309 -18.82 15.10 -13.00
CA THR A 309 -18.77 13.84 -13.73
C THR A 309 -17.35 13.29 -13.66
N VAL A 310 -17.18 12.06 -13.20
CA VAL A 310 -15.90 11.35 -13.16
C VAL A 310 -15.99 10.18 -14.12
N ALA A 311 -15.24 10.24 -15.22
CA ALA A 311 -15.16 9.17 -16.21
C ALA A 311 -13.81 8.43 -16.11
N ALA A 312 -13.85 7.12 -16.28
CA ALA A 312 -12.71 6.21 -16.46
C ALA A 312 -12.99 5.29 -17.66
N ALA A 313 -12.12 4.33 -17.96
CA ALA A 313 -12.30 3.43 -19.10
C ALA A 313 -13.60 2.59 -19.06
N ASP A 314 -13.98 2.09 -17.88
CA ASP A 314 -15.10 1.15 -17.71
C ASP A 314 -16.41 1.81 -17.25
N TYR A 315 -16.35 3.06 -16.79
CA TYR A 315 -17.51 3.73 -16.22
C TYR A 315 -17.44 5.26 -16.30
N GLU A 316 -18.60 5.89 -16.16
CA GLU A 316 -18.73 7.32 -15.84
C GLU A 316 -19.73 7.50 -14.70
N ILE A 317 -19.34 8.26 -13.69
CA ILE A 317 -20.13 8.54 -12.49
C ILE A 317 -20.52 10.00 -12.45
N GLY A 318 -21.82 10.29 -12.40
CA GLY A 318 -22.33 11.62 -12.14
C GLY A 318 -22.63 11.81 -10.64
N LEU A 319 -22.13 12.90 -10.07
CA LEU A 319 -22.33 13.30 -8.68
C LEU A 319 -23.35 14.44 -8.59
N ALA A 320 -24.24 14.35 -7.60
CA ALA A 320 -25.30 15.32 -7.37
C ALA A 320 -24.76 16.70 -6.97
N THR A 321 -25.43 17.77 -7.44
CA THR A 321 -25.01 19.17 -7.20
C THR A 321 -24.97 19.57 -5.73
N ASN A 322 -25.84 18.99 -4.90
CA ASN A 322 -26.07 19.47 -3.53
C ASN A 322 -25.23 18.72 -2.49
N SER A 323 -25.23 17.39 -2.56
CA SER A 323 -24.60 16.51 -1.57
C SER A 323 -23.28 15.90 -2.07
N GLY A 324 -23.05 15.92 -3.39
CA GLY A 324 -21.95 15.19 -4.00
C GLY A 324 -22.14 13.67 -3.99
N ALA A 325 -23.33 13.16 -3.66
CA ALA A 325 -23.63 11.73 -3.73
C ALA A 325 -23.72 11.23 -5.18
N VAL A 326 -23.47 9.94 -5.41
CA VAL A 326 -23.62 9.34 -6.74
C VAL A 326 -25.09 9.41 -7.19
N GLU A 327 -25.32 10.04 -8.32
CA GLU A 327 -26.64 10.27 -8.95
C GLU A 327 -26.85 9.42 -10.20
N THR A 328 -25.79 9.20 -10.97
CA THR A 328 -25.85 8.38 -12.19
C THR A 328 -24.62 7.50 -12.31
N VAL A 329 -24.81 6.30 -12.84
CA VAL A 329 -23.75 5.36 -13.18
C VAL A 329 -23.93 5.01 -14.65
N ILE A 330 -22.99 5.41 -15.49
CA ILE A 330 -22.94 5.02 -16.89
C ILE A 330 -21.89 3.93 -17.02
N LEU A 331 -22.33 2.75 -17.43
CA LEU A 331 -21.45 1.65 -17.72
C LEU A 331 -20.86 1.80 -19.13
N GLN A 332 -19.54 1.72 -19.25
CA GLN A 332 -18.79 1.75 -20.51
C GLN A 332 -18.27 0.34 -20.87
N GLY A 333 -17.25 0.25 -21.73
CA GLY A 333 -16.71 -1.02 -22.24
C GLY A 333 -17.31 -1.46 -23.57
N GLU A 334 -17.30 -2.77 -23.84
CA GLU A 334 -17.81 -3.32 -25.11
C GLU A 334 -19.34 -3.14 -25.22
N GLY A 335 -19.79 -2.53 -26.33
CA GLY A 335 -21.19 -2.22 -26.61
C GLY A 335 -21.58 -0.76 -26.34
N ASP A 336 -22.87 -0.45 -26.50
CA ASP A 336 -23.37 0.90 -26.24
C ASP A 336 -23.37 1.21 -24.74
N PRO A 337 -22.95 2.42 -24.30
CA PRO A 337 -23.01 2.82 -22.91
C PRO A 337 -24.41 2.67 -22.31
N VAL A 338 -24.49 2.19 -21.07
CA VAL A 338 -25.78 1.95 -20.38
C VAL A 338 -25.89 2.83 -19.15
N LEU A 339 -26.91 3.68 -19.14
CA LEU A 339 -27.23 4.54 -17.99
C LEU A 339 -28.03 3.76 -16.94
N LEU A 340 -27.52 3.74 -15.72
CA LEU A 340 -28.21 3.31 -14.51
C LEU A 340 -28.47 4.55 -13.64
N GLU A 341 -29.72 4.79 -13.31
CA GLU A 341 -30.14 5.94 -12.52
C GLU A 341 -31.43 5.64 -11.74
N HIS A 342 -31.75 6.52 -10.79
CA HIS A 342 -33.03 6.54 -10.10
C HIS A 342 -33.97 7.56 -10.75
N LYS A 343 -33.72 8.88 -10.60
CA LYS A 343 -34.45 10.05 -11.17
C LYS A 343 -36.00 9.99 -11.23
N LEU A 344 -36.64 9.16 -10.43
CA LEU A 344 -38.11 9.04 -10.40
C LEU A 344 -38.74 9.84 -9.26
N GLU A 345 -38.09 9.92 -8.08
CA GLU A 345 -38.54 10.70 -6.90
C GLU A 345 -37.34 11.18 -6.05
N THR A 346 -37.58 12.00 -5.03
CA THR A 346 -36.61 12.54 -4.03
C THR A 346 -35.47 13.39 -4.63
N ASN A 347 -34.24 13.20 -4.17
CA ASN A 347 -33.03 13.96 -4.55
C ASN A 347 -32.35 13.40 -5.81
N GLY A 348 -32.89 12.34 -6.42
CA GLY A 348 -32.36 11.72 -7.64
C GLY A 348 -31.15 10.81 -7.46
N ALA A 349 -30.57 10.75 -6.25
CA ALA A 349 -29.34 9.99 -5.99
C ALA A 349 -29.55 8.47 -6.12
N VAL A 350 -28.53 7.78 -6.62
CA VAL A 350 -28.40 6.32 -6.59
C VAL A 350 -27.88 5.86 -5.22
N HIS A 351 -26.91 6.59 -4.64
CA HIS A 351 -26.41 6.29 -3.29
C HIS A 351 -27.09 7.18 -2.25
N TRP A 352 -27.91 6.59 -1.37
CA TRP A 352 -28.68 7.36 -0.39
C TRP A 352 -27.99 7.49 0.97
N ASN A 353 -27.64 6.35 1.57
CA ASN A 353 -27.18 6.26 2.96
C ASN A 353 -25.69 6.57 3.09
N PRO A 354 -25.17 6.86 4.30
CA PRO A 354 -25.79 6.74 5.63
C PRO A 354 -27.10 7.50 5.85
N GLY A 355 -28.01 6.93 6.66
CA GLY A 355 -29.28 7.59 6.95
C GLY A 355 -29.91 7.19 8.28
N CYS A 356 -30.70 8.09 8.85
CA CYS A 356 -31.30 7.94 10.17
C CYS A 356 -32.76 8.42 10.18
N TYR A 357 -33.61 7.67 10.88
CA TYR A 357 -34.99 8.06 11.16
C TYR A 357 -35.24 8.09 12.67
N ALA A 358 -35.35 9.30 13.22
CA ALA A 358 -35.57 9.54 14.64
C ALA A 358 -36.68 10.60 14.84
N PRO A 359 -37.97 10.18 14.82
CA PRO A 359 -39.08 11.10 15.05
C PRO A 359 -38.90 11.98 16.30
N PRO A 360 -39.28 13.28 16.25
CA PRO A 360 -40.06 13.92 15.20
C PRO A 360 -39.26 14.36 13.96
N THR A 361 -37.93 14.21 13.95
CA THR A 361 -37.13 14.46 12.75
C THR A 361 -37.52 13.47 11.65
N PRO A 362 -37.74 13.93 10.41
CA PRO A 362 -38.04 13.03 9.29
C PRO A 362 -36.88 12.08 9.04
N TRP A 363 -37.10 11.09 8.18
CA TRP A 363 -36.01 10.25 7.71
C TRP A 363 -35.06 11.09 6.86
N VAL A 364 -33.79 11.13 7.24
CA VAL A 364 -32.76 11.94 6.60
C VAL A 364 -31.61 11.06 6.15
N HIS A 365 -30.98 11.44 5.04
CA HIS A 365 -29.91 10.70 4.39
C HIS A 365 -28.72 11.61 4.09
N ALA A 366 -27.51 11.05 3.97
CA ALA A 366 -26.33 11.80 3.55
C ALA A 366 -26.50 12.39 2.13
N SER A 367 -27.22 11.69 1.25
CA SER A 367 -27.57 12.21 -0.09
C SER A 367 -28.45 13.46 -0.07
N ASP A 368 -29.13 13.77 1.04
CA ASP A 368 -29.96 14.96 1.22
C ASP A 368 -29.16 16.18 1.74
N TRP A 369 -27.82 16.09 1.84
CA TRP A 369 -27.01 17.25 2.24
C TRP A 369 -27.17 18.44 1.28
N GLU A 370 -27.28 19.63 1.87
CA GLU A 370 -27.34 20.91 1.16
C GLU A 370 -26.04 21.66 1.43
N ASN A 371 -25.02 21.46 0.59
CA ASN A 371 -23.71 22.13 0.68
C ASN A 371 -22.85 21.75 1.92
N PRO A 372 -22.51 20.47 2.10
CA PRO A 372 -21.54 20.05 3.09
C PRO A 372 -20.12 20.45 2.69
N GLU A 373 -19.19 20.51 3.65
CA GLU A 373 -17.78 20.76 3.36
C GLU A 373 -17.16 19.56 2.62
N LEU A 374 -16.51 19.84 1.50
CA LEU A 374 -15.87 18.86 0.64
C LEU A 374 -14.35 18.96 0.77
N GLU A 375 -13.72 17.81 0.95
CA GLU A 375 -12.30 17.61 0.65
C GLU A 375 -12.17 16.86 -0.67
N GLU A 376 -11.29 17.33 -1.54
CA GLU A 376 -11.06 16.76 -2.87
C GLU A 376 -9.57 16.70 -3.19
N ILE A 377 -9.16 15.60 -3.81
CA ILE A 377 -7.81 15.38 -4.35
C ILE A 377 -7.97 14.85 -5.76
N THR A 378 -7.27 15.45 -6.72
CA THR A 378 -7.31 15.04 -8.12
C THR A 378 -5.91 14.99 -8.68
N GLY A 379 -5.58 13.89 -9.35
CA GLY A 379 -4.35 13.74 -10.10
C GLY A 379 -4.41 12.51 -11.01
N PRO A 380 -3.28 12.12 -11.60
CA PRO A 380 -3.27 11.14 -12.69
C PRO A 380 -3.48 9.70 -12.26
N VAL A 381 -3.27 9.38 -10.97
CA VAL A 381 -3.45 8.01 -10.45
C VAL A 381 -4.78 7.87 -9.73
N MET A 382 -5.20 8.92 -9.02
CA MET A 382 -6.41 8.88 -8.19
C MET A 382 -7.15 10.22 -8.20
N HIS A 383 -8.48 10.13 -8.28
CA HIS A 383 -9.38 11.19 -7.84
C HIS A 383 -10.12 10.71 -6.59
N ARG A 384 -10.14 11.53 -5.54
CA ARG A 384 -10.83 11.26 -4.28
C ARG A 384 -11.67 12.44 -3.86
N ARG A 385 -12.87 12.14 -3.37
CA ARG A 385 -13.74 13.10 -2.70
C ARG A 385 -14.17 12.57 -1.36
N ARG A 386 -14.26 13.45 -0.37
CA ARG A 386 -14.67 13.12 0.99
C ARG A 386 -15.51 14.22 1.58
N VAL A 387 -16.64 13.84 2.16
CA VAL A 387 -17.54 14.75 2.86
C VAL A 387 -17.73 14.23 4.28
N TYR A 388 -17.57 15.09 5.28
CA TYR A 388 -17.94 14.79 6.67
C TYR A 388 -18.86 15.88 7.21
N ALA A 389 -20.09 15.51 7.56
CA ALA A 389 -21.07 16.45 8.09
C ALA A 389 -22.11 15.75 8.97
N PRO A 390 -22.80 16.48 9.89
CA PRO A 390 -24.03 16.02 10.51
C PRO A 390 -25.06 15.61 9.45
N LEU A 391 -25.87 14.58 9.69
CA LEU A 391 -26.99 14.27 8.81
C LEU A 391 -27.96 15.47 8.74
N PRO A 392 -28.65 15.70 7.61
CA PRO A 392 -29.55 16.84 7.46
C PRO A 392 -30.55 16.94 8.62
N HIS A 393 -30.70 18.14 9.18
CA HIS A 393 -31.59 18.41 10.32
C HIS A 393 -31.34 17.56 11.59
N MET A 394 -30.20 16.87 11.70
CA MET A 394 -29.86 15.99 12.82
C MET A 394 -28.41 16.21 13.28
N THR A 395 -28.24 17.00 14.34
CA THR A 395 -26.91 17.31 14.90
C THR A 395 -26.33 16.22 15.81
N ASP A 396 -27.08 15.14 16.03
CA ASP A 396 -26.70 14.06 16.97
C ASP A 396 -26.03 12.89 16.25
N VAL A 397 -26.11 12.86 14.92
CA VAL A 397 -25.52 11.82 14.05
C VAL A 397 -24.77 12.52 12.93
N ALA A 398 -23.49 12.17 12.74
CA ALA A 398 -22.69 12.63 11.61
C ALA A 398 -22.34 11.45 10.71
N ALA A 399 -22.10 11.76 9.44
CA ALA A 399 -21.64 10.79 8.45
C ALA A 399 -20.40 11.33 7.72
N ASN A 400 -19.46 10.43 7.45
CA ASN A 400 -18.46 10.57 6.42
C ASN A 400 -18.89 9.75 5.21
N VAL A 401 -18.76 10.29 4.00
CA VAL A 401 -18.88 9.54 2.74
C VAL A 401 -17.71 9.93 1.85
N SER A 402 -16.98 8.95 1.33
CA SER A 402 -15.92 9.14 0.36
C SER A 402 -16.11 8.28 -0.88
N TYR A 403 -15.61 8.78 -2.01
CA TYR A 403 -15.49 8.05 -3.26
C TYR A 403 -14.05 8.19 -3.76
N GLU A 404 -13.40 7.07 -4.06
CA GLU A 404 -12.07 7.01 -4.66
C GLU A 404 -12.15 6.32 -6.02
N PHE A 405 -11.58 6.98 -7.02
CA PHE A 405 -11.50 6.55 -8.39
C PHE A 405 -10.02 6.39 -8.75
N PHE A 406 -9.65 5.23 -9.29
CA PHE A 406 -8.26 4.91 -9.63
C PHE A 406 -8.11 4.70 -11.13
N SER A 407 -7.00 5.20 -11.67
CA SER A 407 -6.70 5.13 -13.11
C SER A 407 -6.57 3.67 -13.54
N GLY A 408 -7.24 3.30 -14.64
CA GLY A 408 -7.24 1.95 -15.19
C GLY A 408 -7.91 0.88 -14.32
N GLN A 409 -8.65 1.24 -13.27
CA GLN A 409 -9.36 0.28 -12.41
C GLN A 409 -10.87 0.25 -12.71
N PRO A 410 -11.49 -0.94 -12.78
CA PRO A 410 -12.90 -1.11 -13.17
C PRO A 410 -13.90 -0.86 -12.02
N TYR A 411 -13.44 -0.29 -10.91
CA TYR A 411 -14.22 -0.13 -9.69
C TYR A 411 -14.04 1.25 -9.08
N ILE A 412 -14.97 1.58 -8.19
CA ILE A 412 -14.94 2.78 -7.34
C ILE A 412 -14.92 2.29 -5.91
N VAL A 413 -14.01 2.82 -5.08
CA VAL A 413 -14.04 2.53 -3.65
C VAL A 413 -14.93 3.54 -2.96
N GLN A 414 -15.97 3.07 -2.30
CA GLN A 414 -16.85 3.88 -1.47
C GLN A 414 -16.60 3.54 -0.01
N GLU A 415 -16.29 4.55 0.81
CA GLU A 415 -16.26 4.39 2.26
C GLU A 415 -17.33 5.25 2.91
N SER A 416 -17.85 4.77 4.03
CA SER A 416 -18.76 5.54 4.87
C SER A 416 -18.52 5.24 6.33
N LEU A 417 -18.65 6.28 7.16
CA LEU A 417 -18.58 6.17 8.61
C LEU A 417 -19.75 6.95 9.19
N THR A 418 -20.59 6.29 9.99
CA THR A 418 -21.61 6.97 10.78
C THR A 418 -21.16 7.07 12.23
N GLU A 419 -21.17 8.28 12.79
CA GLU A 419 -20.88 8.53 14.20
C GLU A 419 -22.12 9.04 14.94
N VAL A 420 -22.44 8.39 16.06
CA VAL A 420 -23.50 8.84 16.97
C VAL A 420 -22.90 9.67 18.09
N MET A 421 -23.02 10.99 17.98
CA MET A 421 -22.39 11.96 18.90
C MET A 421 -23.17 12.15 20.20
N LYS A 422 -24.46 11.78 20.23
CA LYS A 422 -25.31 11.75 21.44
C LYS A 422 -26.26 10.56 21.42
N ASP A 423 -26.65 10.11 22.60
CA ASP A 423 -27.71 9.10 22.75
C ASP A 423 -28.96 9.53 21.97
N ILE A 424 -29.42 8.67 21.06
CA ILE A 424 -30.58 8.95 20.22
C ILE A 424 -31.48 7.73 20.14
N PHE A 425 -32.79 7.94 20.18
CA PHE A 425 -33.76 6.89 19.93
C PHE A 425 -34.18 6.91 18.47
N VAL A 426 -34.02 5.79 17.77
CA VAL A 426 -34.26 5.69 16.33
C VAL A 426 -35.32 4.64 15.99
N LYS A 427 -35.98 4.86 14.87
CA LYS A 427 -36.77 3.85 14.13
C LYS A 427 -35.97 3.15 13.05
N ALA A 428 -34.97 3.83 12.49
CA ALA A 428 -34.05 3.29 11.51
C ALA A 428 -32.69 3.97 11.64
N LEU A 429 -31.63 3.19 11.57
CA LEU A 429 -30.27 3.61 11.28
C LEU A 429 -29.76 2.65 10.21
N ARG A 430 -29.32 3.18 9.06
CA ARG A 430 -28.98 2.38 7.88
C ARG A 430 -27.69 2.85 7.23
N ASN A 431 -27.02 1.92 6.55
CA ASN A 431 -25.93 2.17 5.63
C ASN A 431 -26.14 1.43 4.29
N GLY A 432 -25.16 1.52 3.37
CA GLY A 432 -25.04 0.65 2.20
C GLY A 432 -26.28 0.58 1.32
N GLU A 433 -26.89 1.73 0.98
CA GLU A 433 -28.12 1.78 0.18
C GLU A 433 -27.89 2.27 -1.23
N ILE A 434 -28.26 1.44 -2.20
CA ILE A 434 -28.17 1.71 -3.64
C ILE A 434 -29.55 1.56 -4.26
N VAL A 435 -29.95 2.57 -5.04
CA VAL A 435 -31.30 2.74 -5.59
C VAL A 435 -31.23 2.90 -7.10
N PHE A 436 -32.05 2.14 -7.83
CA PHE A 436 -32.21 2.27 -9.28
C PHE A 436 -33.68 2.19 -9.69
N ASN A 437 -34.02 2.79 -10.82
CA ASN A 437 -35.30 2.56 -11.47
C ASN A 437 -35.34 1.18 -12.17
N HIS A 438 -36.54 0.79 -12.62
CA HIS A 438 -36.79 -0.48 -13.30
C HIS A 438 -36.45 -0.47 -14.81
N ALA A 439 -35.85 0.59 -15.35
CA ALA A 439 -35.65 0.71 -16.80
C ALA A 439 -34.61 -0.27 -17.35
N VAL A 440 -33.61 -0.62 -16.52
CA VAL A 440 -32.46 -1.45 -16.95
C VAL A 440 -32.39 -2.77 -16.21
N LEU A 441 -32.35 -2.73 -14.87
CA LEU A 441 -32.03 -3.88 -14.02
C LEU A 441 -33.33 -4.60 -13.61
N ASN A 442 -33.30 -5.93 -13.59
CA ASN A 442 -34.50 -6.76 -13.34
C ASN A 442 -34.26 -8.01 -12.49
N GLU A 443 -33.04 -8.24 -12.05
CA GLU A 443 -32.67 -9.37 -11.19
C GLU A 443 -31.68 -8.90 -10.13
N PHE A 444 -31.80 -9.44 -8.91
CA PHE A 444 -30.84 -9.27 -7.84
C PHE A 444 -30.11 -10.58 -7.59
N VAL A 445 -28.80 -10.54 -7.45
CA VAL A 445 -27.95 -11.71 -7.19
C VAL A 445 -27.00 -11.45 -6.04
N TRP A 446 -26.64 -12.50 -5.30
CA TRP A 446 -25.67 -12.39 -4.21
C TRP A 446 -24.92 -13.70 -4.03
N LYS A 447 -23.70 -13.62 -3.50
CA LYS A 447 -22.93 -14.79 -3.08
C LYS A 447 -23.27 -15.13 -1.63
N ASP A 448 -23.83 -16.32 -1.42
CA ASP A 448 -24.20 -16.79 -0.10
C ASP A 448 -22.98 -17.24 0.73
N SER A 449 -23.21 -17.62 1.98
CA SER A 449 -22.14 -18.07 2.89
C SER A 449 -21.48 -19.40 2.50
N LEU A 450 -22.06 -20.14 1.55
CA LEU A 450 -21.51 -21.38 1.00
C LEU A 450 -20.76 -21.13 -0.31
N GLY A 451 -20.72 -19.89 -0.78
CA GLY A 451 -20.09 -19.49 -2.04
C GLY A 451 -20.96 -19.73 -3.27
N VAL A 452 -22.24 -20.05 -3.10
CA VAL A 452 -23.20 -20.22 -4.19
C VAL A 452 -23.78 -18.86 -4.57
N VAL A 453 -23.86 -18.58 -5.87
CA VAL A 453 -24.55 -17.38 -6.36
C VAL A 453 -26.03 -17.67 -6.43
N GLU A 454 -26.78 -17.01 -5.57
CA GLU A 454 -28.23 -17.04 -5.50
C GLU A 454 -28.83 -15.88 -6.30
N SER A 455 -30.10 -16.01 -6.70
CA SER A 455 -30.79 -15.02 -7.53
C SER A 455 -32.24 -14.80 -7.11
N LEU A 456 -32.70 -13.57 -7.29
CA LEU A 456 -34.08 -13.13 -7.15
C LEU A 456 -34.49 -12.36 -8.41
N GLU A 457 -35.47 -12.88 -9.15
CA GLU A 457 -36.16 -12.11 -10.17
C GLU A 457 -37.00 -11.01 -9.49
N ILE A 458 -36.85 -9.76 -9.94
CA ILE A 458 -37.57 -8.62 -9.36
C ILE A 458 -39.05 -8.68 -9.75
N GLU A 459 -39.36 -9.07 -10.98
CA GLU A 459 -40.74 -9.26 -11.41
C GLU A 459 -41.41 -10.38 -10.59
N GLY A 460 -42.59 -10.08 -10.02
CA GLY A 460 -43.33 -11.04 -9.19
C GLY A 460 -42.78 -11.23 -7.77
N SER A 461 -41.71 -10.53 -7.37
CA SER A 461 -41.25 -10.49 -5.98
C SER A 461 -42.27 -9.78 -5.09
N ARG A 462 -42.08 -9.85 -3.76
CA ARG A 462 -42.91 -9.05 -2.84
C ARG A 462 -42.66 -7.56 -3.07
N GLU A 463 -43.74 -6.79 -3.10
CA GLU A 463 -43.70 -5.34 -3.28
C GLU A 463 -43.70 -4.59 -1.94
N HIS A 464 -43.21 -3.36 -1.99
CA HIS A 464 -43.24 -2.40 -0.89
C HIS A 464 -44.66 -2.26 -0.32
N PRO A 465 -44.84 -2.27 1.02
CA PRO A 465 -43.83 -2.06 2.07
C PRO A 465 -43.16 -3.34 2.60
N ILE A 466 -43.34 -4.48 1.96
CA ILE A 466 -42.75 -5.75 2.41
C ILE A 466 -41.41 -5.94 1.69
N HIS A 467 -40.36 -6.33 2.43
CA HIS A 467 -39.09 -6.67 1.82
C HIS A 467 -39.27 -7.83 0.82
N ALA A 468 -38.71 -7.66 -0.38
CA ALA A 468 -38.67 -8.70 -1.40
C ALA A 468 -37.81 -9.88 -0.93
N LEU A 469 -36.69 -9.56 -0.28
CA LEU A 469 -35.71 -10.51 0.23
C LEU A 469 -34.96 -9.91 1.42
N GLU A 470 -34.56 -10.77 2.36
CA GLU A 470 -33.61 -10.44 3.43
C GLU A 470 -32.43 -11.43 3.33
N ILE A 471 -31.20 -10.93 3.35
CA ILE A 471 -29.98 -11.72 3.29
C ILE A 471 -29.02 -11.35 4.43
N PRO A 472 -28.09 -12.24 4.82
CA PRO A 472 -27.12 -11.93 5.87
C PRO A 472 -26.34 -10.63 5.62
N PRO A 473 -25.94 -9.91 6.68
CA PRO A 473 -25.19 -8.67 6.52
C PRO A 473 -23.76 -8.90 5.99
N ASN A 474 -23.19 -10.09 6.14
CA ASN A 474 -21.80 -10.40 5.80
C ASN A 474 -21.63 -11.12 4.45
N VAL A 475 -22.51 -10.84 3.47
CA VAL A 475 -22.32 -11.34 2.09
C VAL A 475 -21.06 -10.75 1.48
N GLU A 476 -20.39 -11.53 0.62
CA GLU A 476 -19.13 -11.11 0.03
C GLU A 476 -19.31 -10.04 -1.04
N TRP A 477 -20.29 -10.24 -1.90
CA TRP A 477 -20.75 -9.29 -2.89
C TRP A 477 -22.21 -9.53 -3.23
N MET A 478 -22.86 -8.48 -3.73
CA MET A 478 -24.21 -8.53 -4.29
C MET A 478 -24.31 -7.63 -5.51
N ALA A 479 -25.28 -7.87 -6.39
CA ALA A 479 -25.46 -7.07 -7.59
C ALA A 479 -26.92 -7.00 -8.02
N PHE A 480 -27.27 -5.90 -8.69
CA PHE A 480 -28.41 -5.87 -9.59
C PHE A 480 -27.90 -6.14 -11.00
N ILE A 481 -28.62 -6.96 -11.76
CA ILE A 481 -28.24 -7.34 -13.12
C ILE A 481 -29.44 -7.32 -14.07
N ASN A 482 -29.12 -7.38 -15.36
CA ASN A 482 -30.02 -7.81 -16.42
C ASN A 482 -29.26 -8.72 -17.38
N ARG A 483 -29.66 -9.99 -17.44
CA ARG A 483 -29.02 -11.02 -18.28
C ARG A 483 -29.21 -10.77 -19.77
N GLU A 484 -30.37 -10.28 -20.18
CA GLU A 484 -30.67 -9.98 -21.59
C GLU A 484 -29.81 -8.81 -22.10
N LYS A 485 -29.69 -7.76 -21.28
CA LYS A 485 -28.88 -6.57 -21.59
C LYS A 485 -27.39 -6.74 -21.26
N LYS A 486 -27.01 -7.88 -20.67
CA LYS A 486 -25.65 -8.20 -20.19
C LYS A 486 -25.01 -7.07 -19.38
N VAL A 487 -25.76 -6.48 -18.46
CA VAL A 487 -25.33 -5.34 -17.65
C VAL A 487 -25.59 -5.60 -16.17
N GLY A 488 -24.73 -5.09 -15.30
CA GLY A 488 -24.96 -5.10 -13.87
C GLY A 488 -24.20 -4.01 -13.11
N PHE A 489 -24.60 -3.85 -11.85
CA PHE A 489 -23.92 -3.02 -10.87
C PHE A 489 -23.77 -3.85 -9.58
N ALA A 490 -22.52 -4.10 -9.20
CA ALA A 490 -22.18 -4.89 -8.02
C ALA A 490 -21.60 -4.02 -6.90
N SER A 491 -21.82 -4.46 -5.66
CA SER A 491 -21.12 -3.97 -4.48
C SER A 491 -20.38 -5.14 -3.84
N ILE A 492 -19.05 -5.05 -3.80
CA ILE A 492 -18.16 -5.98 -3.11
C ILE A 492 -17.87 -5.40 -1.72
N ILE A 493 -18.12 -6.19 -0.69
CA ILE A 493 -17.95 -5.74 0.71
C ILE A 493 -16.52 -6.04 1.14
N LEU A 494 -15.71 -4.99 1.30
CA LEU A 494 -14.30 -5.09 1.69
C LEU A 494 -14.17 -5.09 3.21
N ASP A 495 -14.78 -4.12 3.88
CA ASP A 495 -14.82 -4.02 5.33
C ASP A 495 -16.20 -3.61 5.84
N TYR A 496 -16.57 -4.17 6.99
CA TYR A 496 -17.76 -3.82 7.74
C TYR A 496 -17.45 -3.92 9.23
N LEU A 497 -17.45 -2.77 9.91
CA LEU A 497 -17.06 -2.68 11.32
C LEU A 497 -18.04 -1.80 12.10
N ASN A 498 -18.60 -2.39 13.15
CA ASN A 498 -19.42 -1.68 14.12
C ASN A 498 -18.70 -1.70 15.47
N THR A 499 -18.56 -0.53 16.10
CA THR A 499 -17.88 -0.40 17.38
C THR A 499 -18.44 0.77 18.20
N ASN A 500 -17.92 0.99 19.40
CA ASN A 500 -18.14 2.20 20.16
C ASN A 500 -16.81 2.78 20.61
N GLN A 501 -16.58 4.08 20.38
CA GLN A 501 -15.33 4.76 20.72
C GLN A 501 -14.98 4.74 22.23
N TYR A 502 -15.95 4.43 23.10
CA TYR A 502 -15.74 4.32 24.55
C TYR A 502 -15.56 2.87 25.04
N GLY A 503 -15.46 1.89 24.13
CA GLY A 503 -15.30 0.47 24.46
C GLY A 503 -16.58 -0.26 24.85
N ASP A 504 -17.74 0.39 24.74
CA ASP A 504 -19.05 -0.25 24.84
C ASP A 504 -19.35 -1.10 23.59
N LEU A 505 -20.39 -1.95 23.65
CA LEU A 505 -20.90 -2.60 22.45
C LEU A 505 -21.63 -1.59 21.54
N PRO A 506 -21.43 -1.65 20.21
CA PRO A 506 -22.25 -0.88 19.27
C PRO A 506 -23.73 -1.23 19.44
N SER A 507 -24.62 -0.27 19.18
CA SER A 507 -26.05 -0.56 19.22
C SER A 507 -26.46 -1.20 17.90
N GLU A 508 -26.88 -2.46 17.93
CA GLU A 508 -27.34 -3.17 16.74
C GLU A 508 -28.67 -3.85 17.03
N ALA A 509 -29.59 -3.77 16.07
CA ALA A 509 -30.87 -4.44 16.16
C ALA A 509 -31.37 -4.78 14.76
N GLN A 510 -31.30 -6.07 14.43
CA GLN A 510 -31.65 -6.66 13.14
C GLN A 510 -30.70 -6.25 12.00
N PRO A 511 -29.37 -6.51 12.11
CA PRO A 511 -28.47 -6.28 10.99
C PRO A 511 -28.68 -7.35 9.90
N TYR A 512 -29.02 -6.90 8.69
CA TYR A 512 -29.12 -7.70 7.47
C TYR A 512 -28.98 -6.76 6.26
N PHE A 513 -29.00 -7.31 5.05
CA PHE A 513 -29.44 -6.55 3.88
C PHE A 513 -30.86 -6.94 3.53
N TYR A 514 -31.63 -5.98 3.04
CA TYR A 514 -32.89 -6.28 2.39
C TYR A 514 -32.92 -5.71 0.98
N VAL A 515 -33.64 -6.40 0.11
CA VAL A 515 -34.01 -5.92 -1.22
C VAL A 515 -35.45 -5.47 -1.17
N GLN A 516 -35.71 -4.31 -1.74
CA GLN A 516 -37.04 -3.77 -1.86
C GLN A 516 -37.39 -3.60 -3.33
N ASN A 517 -38.56 -4.11 -3.70
CA ASN A 517 -39.20 -3.84 -4.98
C ASN A 517 -40.38 -2.88 -4.73
N GLY A 518 -40.37 -1.72 -5.35
CA GLY A 518 -41.42 -0.71 -5.29
C GLY A 518 -41.42 0.14 -6.56
N PRO A 519 -41.72 1.44 -6.48
CA PRO A 519 -41.57 2.33 -7.64
C PRO A 519 -40.13 2.39 -8.19
N TRP A 520 -39.16 2.01 -7.37
CA TRP A 520 -37.76 1.74 -7.68
C TRP A 520 -37.33 0.43 -7.01
N ILE A 521 -36.16 -0.08 -7.38
CA ILE A 521 -35.51 -1.20 -6.73
C ILE A 521 -34.31 -0.70 -5.93
N TYR A 522 -34.13 -1.27 -4.75
CA TYR A 522 -32.96 -0.93 -3.95
C TYR A 522 -32.58 -2.06 -3.01
N TRP A 523 -31.33 -2.08 -2.61
CA TRP A 523 -30.92 -2.78 -1.40
C TRP A 523 -30.52 -1.77 -0.34
N SER A 524 -30.61 -2.15 0.93
CA SER A 524 -30.10 -1.34 2.04
C SER A 524 -29.67 -2.22 3.20
N ARG A 525 -28.66 -1.76 3.95
CA ARG A 525 -28.21 -2.37 5.19
C ARG A 525 -28.78 -1.66 6.41
N PRO A 526 -29.84 -2.18 7.03
CA PRO A 526 -30.22 -1.76 8.37
C PRO A 526 -29.15 -2.15 9.41
N ILE A 527 -28.95 -1.25 10.38
CA ILE A 527 -28.11 -1.48 11.55
C ILE A 527 -28.97 -1.54 12.82
N VAL A 528 -29.86 -0.55 12.99
CA VAL A 528 -30.89 -0.54 14.02
C VAL A 528 -32.22 -0.25 13.36
N TYR A 529 -33.05 -1.28 13.17
CA TYR A 529 -34.22 -1.16 12.29
C TYR A 529 -35.49 -1.79 12.86
N PRO A 530 -36.04 -1.26 13.96
CA PRO A 530 -37.37 -1.67 14.41
C PRO A 530 -38.49 -1.37 13.39
N PHE A 531 -38.30 -0.38 12.50
CA PHE A 531 -39.32 0.02 11.51
C PHE A 531 -39.72 -1.09 10.53
N GLY A 532 -38.77 -1.92 10.08
CA GLY A 532 -39.04 -3.06 9.19
C GLY A 532 -39.66 -4.28 9.88
N THR A 533 -39.95 -4.21 11.19
CA THR A 533 -40.49 -5.34 11.94
C THR A 533 -41.99 -5.23 12.14
N ASN A 534 -42.64 -6.33 12.54
CA ASN A 534 -44.04 -6.33 12.98
C ASN A 534 -44.33 -5.37 14.15
N ASN A 535 -43.30 -4.88 14.86
CA ASN A 535 -43.40 -3.94 15.96
C ASN A 535 -42.82 -2.55 15.60
N LEU A 536 -43.19 -2.02 14.42
CA LEU A 536 -42.70 -0.76 13.83
C LEU A 536 -42.87 0.52 14.66
N THR A 537 -43.58 0.45 15.79
CA THR A 537 -43.77 1.57 16.73
C THR A 537 -42.65 1.67 17.76
N ARG A 538 -41.77 0.67 17.85
CA ARG A 538 -40.64 0.66 18.78
C ARG A 538 -39.61 1.73 18.40
N MET A 539 -39.11 2.39 19.43
CA MET A 539 -37.93 3.25 19.37
C MET A 539 -36.77 2.51 20.05
N MET A 540 -35.59 2.51 19.43
CA MET A 540 -34.40 1.82 19.95
C MET A 540 -33.32 2.85 20.27
N LEU A 541 -32.71 2.75 21.46
CA LEU A 541 -31.58 3.58 21.82
C LEU A 541 -30.35 3.18 21.00
N VAL A 542 -29.72 4.16 20.38
CA VAL A 542 -28.37 4.09 19.84
C VAL A 542 -27.48 4.94 20.74
N ARG A 543 -26.51 4.29 21.38
CA ARG A 543 -25.64 4.93 22.37
C ARG A 543 -24.68 5.91 21.71
N LYS A 544 -24.40 7.01 22.39
CA LYS A 544 -23.30 7.90 22.11
C LYS A 544 -22.01 7.10 21.93
N GLY A 545 -21.22 7.52 20.95
CA GLY A 545 -19.95 6.91 20.59
C GLY A 545 -20.06 5.70 19.69
N SER A 546 -21.28 5.25 19.32
CA SER A 546 -21.43 4.18 18.35
C SER A 546 -20.90 4.64 16.99
N LEU A 547 -20.06 3.81 16.37
CA LEU A 547 -19.44 4.02 15.08
C LEU A 547 -19.83 2.85 14.16
N TYR A 548 -20.24 3.17 12.94
CA TYR A 548 -20.61 2.19 11.93
C TYR A 548 -19.88 2.50 10.64
N TYR A 549 -18.90 1.67 10.31
CA TYR A 549 -18.00 1.82 9.17
C TYR A 549 -18.29 0.77 8.11
N GLU A 550 -18.26 1.19 6.85
CA GLU A 550 -18.39 0.31 5.70
C GLU A 550 -17.47 0.77 4.57
N LYS A 551 -16.77 -0.18 3.97
CA LYS A 551 -15.95 -0.01 2.77
C LYS A 551 -16.40 -1.00 1.71
N ASN A 552 -16.80 -0.46 0.56
CA ASN A 552 -17.27 -1.21 -0.58
C ASN A 552 -16.44 -0.88 -1.81
N ALA A 553 -16.29 -1.85 -2.71
CA ALA A 553 -15.95 -1.57 -4.10
C ALA A 553 -17.22 -1.71 -4.96
N TRP A 554 -17.59 -0.65 -5.64
CA TRP A 554 -18.69 -0.64 -6.60
C TRP A 554 -18.15 -0.92 -7.99
N VAL A 555 -18.76 -1.88 -8.66
CA VAL A 555 -18.30 -2.38 -9.96
C VAL A 555 -19.49 -2.33 -10.92
N PRO A 556 -19.57 -1.31 -11.78
CA PRO A 556 -20.36 -1.38 -13.00
C PRO A 556 -19.70 -2.43 -13.92
N PHE A 557 -20.43 -3.47 -14.34
CA PHE A 557 -19.85 -4.55 -15.16
C PHE A 557 -20.77 -5.08 -16.26
N ARG A 558 -20.15 -5.68 -17.29
CA ARG A 558 -20.81 -6.50 -18.30
C ARG A 558 -20.82 -7.96 -17.87
N LEU A 559 -21.92 -8.65 -18.11
CA LEU A 559 -21.99 -10.10 -17.84
C LEU A 559 -21.21 -10.86 -18.92
N GLY A 560 -20.29 -11.73 -18.49
CA GLY A 560 -19.58 -12.66 -19.36
C GLY A 560 -20.48 -13.76 -19.94
N ASP A 561 -20.07 -14.32 -21.08
CA ASP A 561 -20.85 -15.35 -21.79
C ASP A 561 -20.74 -16.74 -21.13
N GLU A 562 -19.55 -17.09 -20.60
CA GLU A 562 -19.29 -18.39 -19.95
C GLU A 562 -19.49 -18.30 -18.43
N ASP A 563 -18.89 -17.29 -17.81
CA ASP A 563 -19.05 -16.98 -16.39
C ASP A 563 -19.53 -15.52 -16.23
N PRO A 564 -20.82 -15.31 -15.93
CA PRO A 564 -21.39 -13.97 -15.79
C PRO A 564 -20.79 -13.12 -14.67
N PHE A 565 -20.11 -13.73 -13.70
CA PHE A 565 -19.67 -13.06 -12.46
C PHE A 565 -18.15 -13.07 -12.25
N GLN A 566 -17.39 -13.68 -13.17
CA GLN A 566 -15.92 -13.76 -13.11
C GLN A 566 -15.27 -12.41 -12.80
N ALA A 567 -15.70 -11.33 -13.49
CA ALA A 567 -15.13 -10.00 -13.27
C ALA A 567 -15.29 -9.51 -11.82
N ILE A 568 -16.44 -9.80 -11.18
CA ILE A 568 -16.68 -9.45 -9.76
C ILE A 568 -15.82 -10.31 -8.86
N GLU A 569 -15.76 -11.63 -9.11
CA GLU A 569 -15.01 -12.56 -8.26
C GLU A 569 -13.49 -12.31 -8.31
N GLU A 570 -12.96 -12.00 -9.49
CA GLU A 570 -11.56 -11.59 -9.67
C GLU A 570 -11.27 -10.25 -8.99
N THR A 571 -12.15 -9.25 -9.16
CA THR A 571 -12.02 -7.95 -8.46
C THR A 571 -12.10 -8.12 -6.95
N GLN A 572 -13.02 -8.94 -6.45
CA GLN A 572 -13.14 -9.25 -5.02
C GLN A 572 -11.86 -9.89 -4.49
N LYS A 573 -11.35 -10.91 -5.17
CA LYS A 573 -10.13 -11.61 -4.77
C LYS A 573 -8.93 -10.65 -4.76
N ARG A 574 -8.80 -9.79 -5.78
CA ARG A 574 -7.77 -8.75 -5.85
C ARG A 574 -7.82 -7.81 -4.64
N LEU A 575 -8.98 -7.24 -4.35
CA LEU A 575 -9.14 -6.20 -3.33
C LEU A 575 -9.12 -6.72 -1.90
N ARG A 576 -9.55 -7.96 -1.65
CA ARG A 576 -9.44 -8.60 -0.32
C ARG A 576 -8.03 -9.10 0.00
N HIS A 577 -7.17 -9.16 -1.00
CA HIS A 577 -5.78 -9.58 -0.86
C HIS A 577 -4.87 -8.53 -1.52
N PRO A 578 -4.78 -7.31 -0.96
CA PRO A 578 -3.89 -6.28 -1.49
C PRO A 578 -2.43 -6.74 -1.44
N LEU A 579 -1.58 -6.13 -2.26
CA LEU A 579 -0.13 -6.35 -2.23
C LEU A 579 0.41 -6.08 -0.82
N LEU A 580 1.23 -7.01 -0.30
CA LEU A 580 1.94 -6.75 0.94
C LEU A 580 3.06 -5.77 0.66
N VAL A 581 3.13 -4.68 1.44
CA VAL A 581 4.13 -3.63 1.30
C VAL A 581 5.06 -3.67 2.51
N HIS A 582 6.36 -3.70 2.26
CA HIS A 582 7.38 -3.54 3.30
C HIS A 582 8.34 -2.41 2.92
N GLU A 583 8.59 -1.52 3.87
CA GLU A 583 9.46 -0.37 3.70
C GLU A 583 10.89 -0.69 4.12
N TRP A 584 11.85 -0.21 3.34
CA TRP A 584 13.24 -0.12 3.74
C TRP A 584 13.76 1.30 3.50
N MET A 585 14.46 1.85 4.49
CA MET A 585 15.16 3.12 4.39
C MET A 585 16.55 2.98 5.00
N GLY A 586 17.54 3.57 4.32
CA GLY A 586 18.90 3.63 4.85
C GLY A 586 18.98 4.48 6.12
N THR A 587 19.76 4.05 7.10
CA THR A 587 20.11 4.86 8.27
C THR A 587 20.81 6.16 7.84
N ASP A 588 20.27 7.32 8.23
CA ASP A 588 20.86 8.64 8.00
C ASP A 588 21.97 8.96 9.01
N ASN A 589 22.91 9.81 8.63
CA ASN A 589 24.03 10.23 9.46
C ASN A 589 23.62 11.08 10.67
N ARG A 590 22.45 11.70 10.65
CA ARG A 590 21.88 12.45 11.78
C ARG A 590 21.41 11.55 12.91
N THR A 591 20.99 10.34 12.58
CA THR A 591 20.52 9.36 13.56
C THR A 591 21.68 8.98 14.47
N PRO A 592 21.51 8.98 15.81
CA PRO A 592 22.56 8.54 16.71
C PRO A 592 22.98 7.08 16.48
N ARG A 593 24.23 6.74 16.86
CA ARG A 593 24.74 5.36 16.74
C ARG A 593 24.15 4.43 17.78
N ASP A 594 24.05 4.93 19.00
CA ASP A 594 23.57 4.18 20.13
C ASP A 594 22.05 4.28 20.21
N TRP A 595 21.44 3.21 20.72
CA TRP A 595 20.02 3.20 21.01
C TRP A 595 19.68 4.26 22.04
N ILE A 596 18.75 5.15 21.69
CA ILE A 596 18.25 6.14 22.62
C ILE A 596 17.04 5.58 23.34
N MET A 597 17.10 5.53 24.67
CA MET A 597 15.96 5.11 25.48
C MET A 597 14.77 6.06 25.28
N PRO A 598 13.56 5.54 24.97
CA PRO A 598 12.37 6.39 24.84
C PRO A 598 12.06 7.12 26.16
N LEU A 599 11.44 8.29 26.05
CA LEU A 599 10.93 9.03 27.21
C LEU A 599 9.63 8.36 27.69
N LEU A 600 9.77 7.33 28.53
CA LEU A 600 8.66 6.45 28.92
C LEU A 600 7.68 7.08 29.94
N THR A 601 8.13 8.01 30.78
CA THR A 601 7.28 8.58 31.84
C THR A 601 7.49 10.09 31.97
N MET A 602 6.41 10.87 31.87
CA MET A 602 6.32 12.06 32.71
C MET A 602 6.22 11.59 34.17
N PRO A 603 6.75 12.31 35.18
CA PRO A 603 6.56 11.89 36.57
C PRO A 603 5.06 11.89 36.93
N PHE A 604 4.46 10.71 36.94
CA PHE A 604 3.15 10.46 37.53
C PHE A 604 3.26 9.29 38.50
N ASN A 605 2.44 9.30 39.54
CA ASN A 605 2.40 8.20 40.49
C ASN A 605 1.83 6.96 39.76
N GLU A 606 2.69 5.98 39.45
CA GLU A 606 2.33 4.73 38.77
C GLU A 606 1.31 3.87 39.55
N GLY A 607 0.88 4.31 40.73
CA GLY A 607 -0.08 3.60 41.57
C GLY A 607 0.51 2.35 42.24
N VAL A 608 1.78 2.04 41.95
CA VAL A 608 2.54 0.95 42.56
C VAL A 608 3.41 1.54 43.66
N ALA A 609 3.07 1.23 44.91
CA ALA A 609 3.88 1.62 46.05
C ALA A 609 5.29 1.04 45.92
N GLY A 610 6.29 1.91 45.75
CA GLY A 610 7.70 1.53 45.62
C GLY A 610 8.22 1.39 44.19
N ALA A 611 7.43 1.72 43.16
CA ALA A 611 7.97 1.86 41.81
C ALA A 611 8.90 3.09 41.72
N ALA A 612 10.13 2.87 41.24
CA ALA A 612 11.07 3.93 40.99
C ALA A 612 10.78 4.51 39.60
N GLY A 613 10.15 5.69 39.54
CA GLY A 613 9.99 6.42 38.28
C GLY A 613 11.34 6.69 37.61
N SER A 614 11.35 6.71 36.28
CA SER A 614 12.58 6.77 35.45
C SER A 614 13.37 8.08 35.57
N GLN A 615 12.86 9.07 36.31
CA GLN A 615 13.64 10.23 36.74
C GLN A 615 14.01 10.10 38.22
N LYS A 616 15.20 9.56 38.50
CA LYS A 616 15.95 10.07 39.66
C LYS A 616 16.34 11.49 39.31
N GLY A 617 15.50 12.43 39.74
CA GLY A 617 15.81 13.85 39.68
C GLY A 617 17.20 14.08 40.25
N GLY A 618 18.10 14.57 39.39
CA GLY A 618 19.34 15.17 39.81
C GLY A 618 19.02 16.46 40.55
N GLU A 619 18.70 16.35 41.85
CA GLU A 619 19.10 17.38 42.79
C GLU A 619 20.57 17.14 43.14
N LYS A 620 21.46 17.91 42.51
CA LYS A 620 22.64 18.47 43.15
C LYS A 620 22.92 19.87 42.64
#